data_AF-A0A7C6U3N4-F1
#
_entry.id   AF-A0A7C6U3N4-F1
#
_cell.length_a   1.000
_cell.length_b   1.000
_cell.length_c   1.000
_cell.angle_alpha   90.00
_cell.angle_beta   90.00
_cell.angle_gamma   90.00
#
_symmetry.space_group_name_H-M   'P 1'
#
loop_
_entity.id
_entity.type
_entity.pdbx_description
1 polymer ?
#
loop_
_entity_poly.entity_id
_entity_poly.type
_entity_poly.pdbx_seq_one_letter_code
_entity_poly.pdbx_strand_id
1 'polypeptide(L)'
;KKILKLIEKEIHGFNKGLISEELLESTKNILLSEIKNNSDNLGSIISYVIFKNLYGFSLEDNDTINLINEIGIKDIQEFSKEIVLDTVFLLEGN
;
A
#
# COMPACT_ATOMS: atom_id res chain seq x y z
N LYS A 1 -25.93 -8.18 2.04
CA LYS A 1 -24.98 -9.34 1.95
C LYS A 1 -24.33 -9.57 0.57
N LYS A 2 -24.63 -8.79 -0.48
CA LYS A 2 -23.93 -8.87 -1.79
C LYS A 2 -22.52 -8.25 -1.75
N ILE A 3 -22.34 -7.19 -0.96
CA ILE A 3 -21.08 -6.45 -0.82
C ILE A 3 -19.98 -7.32 -0.19
N LEU A 4 -20.28 -8.03 0.90
CA LEU A 4 -19.34 -8.95 1.53
C LEU A 4 -18.77 -9.97 0.53
N LYS A 5 -19.64 -10.57 -0.29
CA LYS A 5 -19.23 -11.53 -1.33
C LYS A 5 -18.33 -10.92 -2.40
N LEU A 6 -18.48 -9.63 -2.69
CA LEU A 6 -17.59 -8.94 -3.63
C LEU A 6 -16.21 -8.74 -3.00
N ILE A 7 -16.16 -8.31 -1.74
CA ILE A 7 -14.90 -8.13 -1.00
C ILE A 7 -14.15 -9.46 -0.89
N GLU A 8 -14.85 -10.53 -0.49
CA GLU A 8 -14.27 -11.88 -0.40
C GLU A 8 -13.73 -12.36 -1.76
N LYS A 9 -14.47 -12.09 -2.84
CA LYS A 9 -14.05 -12.47 -4.19
C LYS A 9 -12.77 -11.75 -4.61
N GLU A 10 -12.67 -10.45 -4.36
CA GLU A 10 -11.47 -9.68 -4.73
C GLU A 10 -10.27 -10.11 -3.88
N ILE A 11 -10.42 -10.28 -2.57
CA ILE A 11 -9.35 -10.81 -1.71
C ILE A 11 -8.89 -12.19 -2.20
N HIS A 12 -9.82 -13.08 -2.55
CA HIS A 12 -9.47 -14.38 -3.09
C HIS A 12 -8.76 -14.29 -4.45
N GLY A 13 -9.07 -13.27 -5.26
CA GLY A 13 -8.35 -12.95 -6.49
C GLY A 13 -6.91 -12.52 -6.21
N PHE A 14 -6.71 -11.61 -5.26
CA PHE A 14 -5.39 -11.17 -4.83
C PHE A 14 -4.53 -12.32 -4.31
N ASN A 15 -5.10 -13.19 -3.46
CA ASN A 15 -4.37 -14.35 -2.92
C ASN A 15 -3.95 -15.37 -3.99
N LYS A 16 -4.58 -15.33 -5.18
CA LYS A 16 -4.19 -16.12 -6.36
C LYS A 16 -3.17 -15.42 -7.25
N GLY A 17 -2.72 -14.23 -6.87
CA GLY A 17 -1.78 -13.42 -7.66
C GLY A 17 -2.43 -12.76 -8.88
N LEU A 18 -3.76 -12.60 -8.91
CA LEU A 18 -4.48 -11.90 -9.99
C LEU A 18 -4.30 -10.39 -9.85
N ILE A 19 -3.09 -9.92 -10.18
CA ILE A 19 -2.68 -8.52 -10.10
C ILE A 19 -2.19 -8.13 -11.49
N SER A 20 -2.73 -7.04 -12.04
CA SER A 20 -2.30 -6.55 -13.34
C SER A 20 -1.01 -5.73 -13.21
N GLU A 21 -0.12 -5.89 -14.19
CA GLU A 21 1.10 -5.06 -14.27
C GLU A 21 0.76 -3.57 -14.42
N GLU A 22 -0.31 -3.26 -15.13
CA GLU A 22 -0.82 -1.88 -15.26
C GLU A 22 -1.21 -1.28 -13.90
N LEU A 23 -1.87 -2.06 -13.03
CA LEU A 23 -2.26 -1.59 -11.70
C LEU A 23 -1.04 -1.39 -10.81
N LEU A 24 -0.04 -2.28 -10.91
CA LEU A 24 1.23 -2.11 -10.21
C LEU A 24 1.92 -0.82 -10.63
N GLU A 25 2.08 -0.60 -11.93
CA GLU A 25 2.76 0.59 -12.46
C GLU A 25 2.01 1.88 -12.13
N SER A 26 0.68 1.88 -12.26
CA SER A 26 -0.16 3.01 -11.86
C SER A 26 0.01 3.34 -10.37
N THR A 27 0.00 2.32 -9.51
CA THR A 27 0.15 2.48 -8.07
C THR A 27 1.53 3.00 -7.69
N LYS A 28 2.60 2.48 -8.32
CA LYS A 28 3.97 3.00 -8.13
C LYS A 28 4.04 4.49 -8.46
N ASN A 29 3.47 4.90 -9.59
CA ASN A 29 3.48 6.30 -10.01
C ASN A 29 2.73 7.23 -9.03
N ILE A 30 1.62 6.75 -8.44
CA ILE A 30 0.90 7.46 -7.38
C ILE A 30 1.81 7.63 -6.15
N LEU A 31 2.40 6.55 -5.65
CA LEU A 31 3.27 6.59 -4.46
C LEU A 31 4.49 7.50 -4.66
N LEU A 32 5.15 7.41 -5.81
CA LEU A 32 6.29 8.27 -6.15
C LEU A 32 5.89 9.75 -6.21
N SER A 33 4.68 10.06 -6.67
CA SER A 33 4.15 11.43 -6.70
C SER A 33 3.85 11.94 -5.29
N GLU A 34 3.29 11.11 -4.42
CA GLU A 34 3.03 11.44 -3.02
C GLU A 34 4.32 11.74 -2.24
N ILE A 35 5.38 10.94 -2.43
CA ILE A 35 6.68 11.17 -1.80
C ILE A 35 7.25 12.53 -2.22
N LYS A 36 7.24 12.85 -3.51
CA LYS A 36 7.71 14.15 -4.03
C LYS A 36 6.89 15.32 -3.49
N ASN A 37 5.58 15.17 -3.35
CA ASN A 37 4.73 16.23 -2.80
C ASN A 37 4.96 16.42 -1.29
N ASN A 38 5.32 15.35 -0.57
CA ASN A 38 5.61 15.41 0.86
C ASN A 38 6.94 16.11 1.17
N SER A 39 7.94 16.03 0.29
CA SER A 39 9.20 16.79 0.46
C SER A 39 9.00 18.31 0.36
N ASP A 40 7.94 18.76 -0.31
CA ASP A 40 7.64 20.18 -0.51
C ASP A 40 6.82 20.80 0.64
N ASN A 41 6.39 20.01 1.64
CA ASN A 41 5.57 20.47 2.76
C ASN A 41 6.28 20.34 4.12
N LEU A 42 6.52 21.48 4.78
CA LEU A 42 7.12 21.55 6.12
C LEU A 42 6.37 20.71 7.18
N GLY A 43 5.05 20.58 7.09
CA GLY A 43 4.27 19.74 8.02
C GLY A 43 4.50 18.24 7.82
N SER A 44 4.71 17.82 6.57
CA SER A 44 5.03 16.43 6.22
C SER A 44 6.44 16.06 6.71
N ILE A 45 7.39 16.99 6.64
CA ILE A 45 8.75 16.81 7.19
C ILE A 45 8.73 16.59 8.71
N ILE A 46 7.96 17.40 9.45
CA ILE A 46 7.83 17.23 10.91
C ILE A 46 7.25 15.85 11.25
N SER A 47 6.20 15.43 10.54
CA SER A 47 5.55 14.14 10.74
C SER A 47 6.50 12.97 10.45
N TYR A 48 7.28 13.07 9.37
CA TYR A 48 8.31 12.11 9.01
C TYR A 48 9.41 12.02 10.08
N VAL A 49 9.92 13.14 10.58
CA VAL A 49 10.94 13.17 11.65
C VAL A 49 10.41 12.54 12.95
N ILE A 50 9.15 12.81 13.30
CA ILE A 50 8.51 12.16 14.46
C ILE A 50 8.42 10.65 14.25
N PHE A 51 7.96 10.21 13.06
CA PHE A 51 7.84 8.79 12.73
C PHE A 51 9.20 8.08 12.76
N LYS A 52 10.23 8.69 12.18
CA LYS A 52 11.62 8.19 12.19
C LYS A 52 12.16 8.02 13.61
N ASN A 53 11.92 8.98 14.50
CA ASN A 53 12.39 8.90 15.89
C ASN A 53 11.61 7.88 16.74
N LEU A 54 10.30 7.75 16.52
CA LEU A 54 9.46 6.85 17.31
C LEU A 54 9.56 5.39 16.87
N TYR A 55 9.67 5.15 15.56
CA TYR A 55 9.60 3.80 14.99
C TYR A 55 10.93 3.32 14.41
N GLY A 56 12.00 4.14 14.45
CA GLY A 56 13.34 3.76 14.01
C GLY A 56 13.49 3.60 12.49
N PHE A 57 12.50 4.02 11.69
CA PHE A 57 12.60 3.99 10.23
C PHE A 57 13.55 5.08 9.75
N SER A 58 14.71 4.71 9.22
CA SER A 58 15.74 5.66 8.78
C SER A 58 15.83 5.87 7.28
N LEU A 59 14.96 5.25 6.48
CA LEU A 59 15.02 5.33 5.01
C LEU A 59 14.79 6.75 4.52
N GLU A 60 15.75 7.31 3.81
CA GLU A 60 15.58 8.61 3.16
C GLU A 60 14.59 8.49 1.99
N ASP A 61 14.04 9.62 1.53
CA ASP A 61 13.07 9.63 0.44
C ASP A 61 13.64 8.97 -0.83
N ASN A 62 14.93 9.17 -1.12
CA ASN A 62 15.61 8.52 -2.24
C ASN A 62 15.70 7.00 -2.09
N ASP A 63 15.97 6.50 -0.88
CA ASP A 63 16.02 5.06 -0.61
C ASP A 63 14.63 4.44 -0.80
N THR A 64 13.60 5.14 -0.32
CA THR A 64 12.20 4.72 -0.46
C THR A 64 11.78 4.67 -1.93
N ILE A 65 12.15 5.69 -2.72
CA ILE A 65 11.92 5.73 -4.18
C ILE A 65 12.59 4.55 -4.88
N ASN A 66 13.84 4.25 -4.54
CA ASN A 66 14.58 3.12 -5.12
C ASN A 66 13.88 1.79 -4.82
N LEU A 67 13.50 1.56 -3.57
CA LEU A 67 12.77 0.36 -3.16
C LEU A 67 11.45 0.21 -3.91
N ILE A 68 10.67 1.28 -4.08
CA ILE A 68 9.43 1.25 -4.86
C ILE A 68 9.69 0.86 -6.32
N ASN A 69 10.76 1.39 -6.93
CA ASN A 69 11.11 1.07 -8.30
C ASN A 69 11.54 -0.39 -8.46
N GLU A 70 12.23 -0.97 -7.47
CA GLU A 70 12.71 -2.36 -7.49
C GLU A 70 11.60 -3.41 -7.36
N ILE A 71 10.46 -3.07 -6.73
CA ILE A 71 9.34 -4.01 -6.51
C ILE A 71 8.82 -4.58 -7.84
N GLY A 72 8.89 -5.89 -8.02
CA GLY A 72 8.33 -6.60 -9.16
C GLY A 72 6.92 -7.12 -8.90
N ILE A 73 6.22 -7.52 -9.97
CA ILE A 73 4.91 -8.16 -9.88
C ILE A 73 4.95 -9.44 -9.03
N LYS A 74 6.07 -10.18 -9.07
CA LYS A 74 6.27 -11.41 -8.30
C LYS A 74 6.32 -11.16 -6.80
N ASP A 75 6.93 -10.06 -6.36
CA ASP A 75 7.03 -9.72 -4.94
C ASP A 75 5.62 -9.47 -4.38
N ILE A 76 4.79 -8.76 -5.14
CA ILE A 76 3.40 -8.50 -4.77
C ILE A 76 2.57 -9.79 -4.80
N GLN A 77 2.77 -10.65 -5.80
CA GLN A 77 2.07 -11.95 -5.87
C GLN A 77 2.44 -12.90 -4.73
N GLU A 78 3.66 -12.81 -4.21
CA GLU A 78 4.05 -13.59 -3.04
C GLU A 78 3.41 -13.02 -1.78
N PHE A 79 3.56 -11.71 -1.56
CA PHE A 79 2.97 -11.02 -0.42
C PHE A 79 1.44 -11.16 -0.37
N SER A 80 0.77 -11.16 -1.51
CA SER A 80 -0.69 -11.25 -1.56
C SER A 80 -1.23 -12.57 -1.01
N LYS A 81 -0.43 -13.63 -0.95
CA LYS A 81 -0.82 -14.92 -0.34
C LYS A 81 -0.96 -14.83 1.17
N GLU A 82 -0.30 -13.86 1.80
CA GLU A 82 -0.32 -13.64 3.25
C GLU A 82 -1.51 -12.77 3.69
N ILE A 83 -2.22 -12.15 2.74
CA ILE A 83 -3.37 -11.30 3.05
C ILE A 83 -4.56 -12.18 3.45
N VAL A 84 -5.06 -11.97 4.67
CA VAL A 84 -6.22 -12.69 5.22
C VAL A 84 -7.28 -11.69 5.64
N LEU A 85 -8.53 -11.93 5.23
CA LEU A 85 -9.67 -11.18 5.73
C LEU A 85 -9.98 -11.65 7.15
N ASP A 86 -9.60 -10.84 8.13
CA ASP A 86 -9.84 -11.13 9.55
C ASP A 86 -11.26 -10.72 9.97
N THR A 87 -11.59 -9.43 9.82
CA THR A 87 -12.84 -8.86 10.34
C THR A 87 -13.50 -7.91 9.34
N VAL A 88 -14.83 -8.01 9.18
CA VAL A 88 -15.65 -7.03 8.46
C VAL A 88 -16.66 -6.40 9.41
N PHE A 89 -16.55 -5.09 9.62
CA PHE A 89 -17.51 -4.32 10.39
C PHE A 89 -18.55 -3.69 9.45
N LEU A 90 -19.82 -4.03 9.63
CA LEU A 90 -20.94 -3.46 8.89
C LEU A 90 -21.80 -2.64 9.85
N LEU A 91 -21.87 -1.33 9.60
CA LEU A 91 -22.78 -0.44 10.31
C LEU A 91 -24.12 -0.41 9.56
N GLU A 92 -25.20 -0.82 10.23
CA GLU A 92 -26.56 -0.71 9.72
C GLU A 92 -27.31 0.35 10.54
N GLY A 93 -28.00 1.27 9.86
CA GLY A 93 -28.90 2.23 10.51
C GLY A 93 -30.24 1.56 10.83
N ASN A 94 -30.80 1.86 12.00
CA ASN A 94 -32.16 1.42 12.38
C ASN A 94 -33.22 2.02 11.45
#